data_AF-A0A351BMN2-F1
#
_entry.id   AF-A0A351BMN2-F1
#
_cell.length_a   1.000
_cell.length_b   1.000
_cell.length_c   1.000
_cell.angle_alpha   90.00
_cell.angle_beta   90.00
_cell.angle_gamma   90.00
#
_symmetry.space_group_name_H-M   'P 1'
#
loop_
_entity.id
_entity.type
_entity.pdbx_description
1 polymer ?
#
loop_
_entity_poly.entity_id
_entity_poly.type
_entity_poly.pdbx_seq_one_letter_code
_entity_poly.pdbx_strand_id
1 'polypeptide(L)'
;MPQMPSHPSVLAVAALLLLPVGATAADSGLVVSDPYVRLMPPGSANTAAFMSISNRSGSDRRLLQAATPVARTVELHTHLDDHGVMRMRQ
;
A
#
# COMPACT_ATOMS: atom_id res chain seq x y z
N MET A 1 -58.89 -14.56 19.35
CA MET A 1 -57.64 -14.10 18.69
C MET A 1 -56.49 -14.36 19.65
N PRO A 2 -55.45 -15.13 19.25
CA PRO A 2 -54.34 -15.49 20.12
C PRO A 2 -53.37 -14.32 20.24
N GLN A 3 -52.99 -13.98 21.48
CA GLN A 3 -52.01 -12.95 21.79
C GLN A 3 -50.61 -13.54 21.54
N MET A 4 -49.86 -13.00 20.58
CA MET A 4 -48.47 -13.40 20.35
C MET A 4 -47.57 -12.77 21.42
N PRO A 5 -46.69 -13.52 22.09
CA PRO A 5 -45.70 -12.94 22.99
C PRO A 5 -44.67 -12.15 22.16
N SER A 6 -44.61 -10.82 22.37
CA SER A 6 -43.55 -9.98 21.79
C SER A 6 -42.26 -10.24 22.57
N HIS A 7 -41.35 -11.05 22.02
CA HIS A 7 -40.05 -11.33 22.62
C HIS A 7 -39.05 -10.22 22.23
N PRO A 8 -38.81 -9.19 23.06
CA PRO A 8 -37.91 -8.08 22.74
C PRO A 8 -36.47 -8.56 22.47
N SER A 9 -36.10 -9.70 23.07
CA SER A 9 -34.79 -10.33 22.92
C SER A 9 -34.50 -10.83 21.50
N VAL A 10 -35.52 -11.24 20.74
CA VAL A 10 -35.35 -11.72 19.36
C VAL A 10 -35.14 -10.54 18.40
N LEU A 11 -35.82 -9.41 18.64
CA LEU A 11 -35.59 -8.17 17.90
C LEU A 11 -34.20 -7.56 18.15
N ALA A 12 -33.70 -7.64 19.39
CA ALA A 12 -32.39 -7.11 19.76
C ALA A 12 -31.23 -7.84 19.05
N VAL A 13 -31.34 -9.15 18.87
CA VAL A 13 -30.32 -9.96 18.16
C VAL A 13 -30.35 -9.72 16.65
N ALA A 14 -31.54 -9.54 16.06
CA ALA A 14 -31.69 -9.23 14.64
C ALA A 14 -31.11 -7.85 14.26
N ALA A 15 -31.19 -6.86 15.15
CA ALA A 15 -30.62 -5.53 14.94
C ALA A 15 -29.08 -5.51 14.92
N LEU A 16 -28.43 -6.43 15.65
CA LEU A 16 -26.96 -6.52 15.70
C LEU A 16 -26.35 -7.09 14.41
N LEU A 17 -27.11 -7.92 13.69
CA LEU A 17 -26.69 -8.55 12.43
C LEU A 17 -26.76 -7.62 11.20
N LEU A 18 -27.38 -6.45 11.34
CA LEU A 18 -27.51 -5.44 10.28
C LEU A 18 -26.41 -4.36 10.35
N LEU A 19 -25.49 -4.43 11.32
CA LEU A 19 -24.36 -3.52 11.38
C LEU A 19 -23.43 -3.80 10.19
N PRO A 20 -23.25 -2.84 9.26
CA PRO A 20 -22.25 -3.00 8.22
C PRO A 20 -20.90 -2.97 8.92
N VAL A 21 -20.23 -4.12 8.99
CA VAL A 21 -18.79 -4.18 9.27
C VAL A 21 -18.12 -3.57 8.05
N GLY A 22 -18.06 -2.24 8.03
CA GLY A 22 -17.25 -1.51 7.07
C GLY A 22 -15.82 -1.93 7.30
N ALA A 23 -15.26 -2.70 6.37
CA ALA A 23 -13.82 -2.93 6.35
C ALA A 23 -13.15 -1.57 6.16
N THR A 24 -12.73 -0.95 7.26
CA THR A 24 -11.88 0.22 7.19
C THR A 24 -10.59 -0.25 6.54
N ALA A 25 -10.26 0.28 5.36
CA ALA A 25 -8.94 0.09 4.80
C ALA A 25 -7.94 0.60 5.85
N ALA A 26 -7.28 -0.34 6.54
CA ALA A 26 -6.30 0.00 7.55
C ALA A 26 -5.21 0.81 6.85
N ASP A 27 -4.84 1.96 7.43
CA ASP A 27 -3.69 2.71 6.93
C ASP A 27 -2.50 1.75 6.93
N SER A 28 -1.91 1.55 5.74
CA SER A 28 -0.73 0.71 5.59
C SER A 28 0.45 1.21 6.44
N GLY A 29 0.39 2.48 6.86
CA GLY A 29 1.46 3.22 7.52
C GLY A 29 2.56 3.64 6.55
N LEU A 30 2.42 3.37 5.24
CA LEU A 30 3.36 3.79 4.22
C LEU A 30 2.96 5.14 3.64
N VAL A 31 3.91 6.08 3.59
CA VAL A 31 3.74 7.38 2.93
C VAL A 31 4.67 7.47 1.76
N VAL A 32 4.13 7.84 0.59
CA VAL A 32 4.92 8.15 -0.60
C VAL A 32 4.90 9.67 -0.81
N SER A 33 6.06 10.29 -0.92
CA SER A 33 6.20 11.72 -1.21
C SER A 33 7.15 11.96 -2.38
N ASP A 34 7.01 13.15 -2.98
CA ASP A 34 7.89 13.68 -4.02
C ASP A 34 8.13 12.72 -5.21
N PRO A 35 7.09 12.07 -5.77
CA PRO A 35 7.28 11.20 -6.92
C PRO A 35 7.58 12.03 -8.18
N TYR A 36 8.63 11.66 -8.90
CA TYR A 36 8.94 12.23 -10.21
C TYR A 36 9.64 11.22 -11.12
N VAL A 37 9.59 11.47 -12.42
CA VAL A 37 10.29 10.66 -13.44
C VAL A 37 11.26 11.56 -14.16
N ARG A 38 12.49 11.09 -14.36
CA ARG A 38 13.47 11.84 -15.18
C ARG A 38 13.09 11.73 -16.65
N LEU A 39 13.33 12.78 -17.42
CA LEU A 39 13.16 12.70 -18.87
C LEU A 39 14.20 11.76 -19.45
N MET A 40 13.78 11.00 -20.46
CA MET A 40 14.63 10.05 -21.16
C MET A 40 15.75 10.81 -21.90
N PRO A 41 17.03 10.46 -21.68
CA PRO A 41 18.12 11.03 -22.46
C PRO A 41 17.99 10.69 -23.96
N PRO A 42 18.43 11.57 -24.86
CA PRO A 42 18.45 11.28 -26.30
C PRO A 42 19.17 9.94 -26.59
N GLY A 43 18.50 9.03 -27.29
CA GLY A 43 19.06 7.73 -27.67
C GLY A 43 19.04 6.64 -26.58
N SER A 44 18.60 6.95 -25.36
CA SER A 44 18.36 5.93 -24.32
C SER A 44 16.95 5.34 -24.48
N ALA A 45 16.81 4.03 -24.26
CA ALA A 45 15.51 3.38 -24.12
C ALA A 45 15.00 3.36 -22.66
N ASN A 46 15.88 3.70 -21.71
CA ASN A 46 15.63 3.58 -20.29
C ASN A 46 15.49 4.96 -19.64
N THR A 47 14.57 5.06 -18.68
CA THR A 47 14.46 6.18 -17.74
C THR A 47 14.28 5.66 -16.31
N ALA A 48 14.28 6.57 -15.33
CA ALA A 48 14.15 6.25 -13.92
C ALA A 48 13.06 7.10 -13.24
N ALA A 49 12.29 6.43 -12.38
CA ALA A 49 11.33 7.05 -11.48
C ALA A 49 11.92 7.11 -10.06
N PHE A 50 11.66 8.21 -9.37
CA PHE A 50 12.15 8.50 -8.03
C PHE A 50 10.96 8.89 -7.15
N MET A 51 11.00 8.46 -5.90
CA MET A 51 10.03 8.85 -4.87
C MET A 51 10.62 8.54 -3.49
N SER A 52 10.11 9.19 -2.46
CA SER A 52 10.45 8.88 -1.07
C SER A 52 9.33 8.04 -0.46
N ILE A 53 9.66 6.84 0.04
CA ILE A 53 8.72 5.96 0.73
C ILE A 53 9.11 5.88 2.21
N SER A 54 8.24 6.38 3.09
CA SER A 54 8.42 6.36 4.54
C SER A 54 7.52 5.31 5.19
N ASN A 55 8.12 4.37 5.92
CA ASN A 55 7.39 3.41 6.74
C ASN A 55 7.11 4.00 8.13
N ARG A 56 5.86 4.35 8.41
CA ARG A 56 5.34 4.79 9.71
C ARG A 56 4.53 3.69 10.42
N SER A 57 4.54 2.47 9.89
CA SER A 57 3.89 1.33 10.56
C SER A 57 4.78 0.78 11.68
N GLY A 58 4.18 0.05 12.63
CA GLY A 58 4.90 -0.59 13.73
C GLY A 58 5.58 -1.91 13.36
N SER A 59 5.80 -2.17 12.07
CA SER A 59 6.39 -3.43 11.58
C SER A 59 7.29 -3.16 10.38
N ASP A 60 8.30 -4.02 10.22
CA ASP A 60 9.22 -3.95 9.09
C ASP A 60 8.48 -4.19 7.76
N ARG A 61 8.90 -3.45 6.74
CA ARG A 61 8.34 -3.52 5.39
C ARG A 61 9.46 -3.71 4.39
N ARG A 62 9.19 -4.49 3.35
CA ARG A 62 10.13 -4.75 2.26
C ARG A 62 9.49 -4.35 0.94
N LEU A 63 10.18 -3.51 0.17
CA LEU A 63 9.79 -3.19 -1.19
C LEU A 63 10.20 -4.35 -2.10
N LEU A 64 9.23 -5.04 -2.68
CA LEU A 64 9.47 -6.25 -3.46
C LEU A 64 9.51 -6.00 -4.97
N GLN A 65 8.67 -5.09 -5.47
CA GLN A 65 8.50 -4.85 -6.90
C GLN A 65 7.87 -3.47 -7.13
N ALA A 66 8.09 -2.93 -8.32
CA ALA A 66 7.30 -1.85 -8.91
C ALA A 66 6.84 -2.27 -10.32
N ALA A 67 5.75 -1.68 -10.82
CA ALA A 67 5.21 -1.95 -12.14
C ALA A 67 4.69 -0.67 -12.78
N THR A 68 4.71 -0.62 -14.12
CA THR A 68 4.22 0.53 -14.88
C THR A 68 3.70 0.11 -16.25
N PRO A 69 2.62 0.72 -16.77
CA PRO A 69 2.11 0.40 -18.11
C PRO A 69 2.97 0.98 -19.25
N VAL A 70 3.89 1.91 -18.96
CA VAL A 70 4.67 2.62 -19.99
C VAL A 70 6.03 1.99 -20.30
N ALA A 71 6.43 0.94 -19.58
CA ALA A 71 7.70 0.24 -19.79
C ALA A 71 7.49 -1.27 -19.71
N ARG A 72 8.27 -2.03 -20.49
CA ARG A 72 8.20 -3.50 -20.49
C ARG A 72 8.73 -4.12 -19.20
N THR A 73 9.76 -3.51 -18.61
CA THR A 73 10.47 -4.02 -17.44
C THR A 73 10.68 -2.89 -16.44
N VAL A 74 10.58 -3.20 -15.15
CA VAL A 74 10.93 -2.31 -14.05
C VAL A 74 11.93 -3.02 -13.16
N GLU A 75 13.00 -2.35 -12.82
CA GLU A 75 14.04 -2.84 -11.92
C GLU A 75 14.14 -1.91 -10.71
N LEU A 76 14.37 -2.49 -9.54
CA LEU A 76 14.67 -1.73 -8.33
C LEU A 76 16.18 -1.75 -8.14
N HIS A 77 16.80 -0.59 -7.98
CA HIS A 77 18.23 -0.48 -7.68
C HIS A 77 18.40 0.04 -6.26
N THR A 78 19.06 -0.74 -5.42
CA THR A 78 19.37 -0.38 -4.03
C THR A 78 20.76 0.25 -3.97
N HIS A 79 20.85 1.47 -3.44
CA HIS A 79 22.11 2.12 -3.12
C HIS A 79 22.40 1.93 -1.64
N LEU A 80 23.50 1.25 -1.32
CA LEU A 80 23.95 1.04 0.04
C LEU A 80 25.23 1.84 0.26
N ASP A 81 25.29 2.63 1.34
CA ASP A 81 26.55 3.13 1.85
C ASP A 81 27.19 2.02 2.69
N ASP A 82 28.28 1.45 2.20
CA ASP A 82 29.05 0.43 2.89
C ASP A 82 30.42 1.04 3.24
N HIS A 83 30.53 1.55 4.47
CA HIS A 83 31.74 2.20 4.98
C HIS A 83 32.22 3.36 4.08
N GLY A 84 31.30 4.20 3.58
CA GLY A 84 31.62 5.33 2.69
C GLY A 84 31.82 4.97 1.22
N VAL A 85 31.67 3.68 0.87
CA VAL A 85 31.64 3.24 -0.53
C VAL A 85 30.20 2.96 -0.93
N MET A 86 29.71 3.71 -1.91
CA MET A 86 28.39 3.48 -2.49
C MET A 86 28.40 2.19 -3.33
N ARG A 87 27.55 1.22 -2.98
CA ARG A 87 27.35 -0.01 -3.74
C ARG A 87 25.94 -0.05 -4.32
N MET A 88 25.83 -0.46 -5.58
CA MET A 88 24.56 -0.80 -6.22
C MET A 88 24.28 -2.29 -6.08
N ARG A 89 23.04 -2.63 -5.73
CA ARG A 89 22.50 -4.00 -5.82
C ARG A 89 21.14 -3.97 -6.50
N GLN A 90 20.82 -5.00 -7.27
CA GLN A 90 19.50 -5.24 -7.84
C GLN A 90 18.63 -6.00 -6.85
#